data_AF-A0A091MV02-F1
#
_entry.id   AF-A0A091MV02-F1
#
_cell.length_a   1.000
_cell.length_b   1.000
_cell.length_c   1.000
_cell.angle_alpha   90.00
_cell.angle_beta   90.00
_cell.angle_gamma   90.00
#
_symmetry.space_group_name_H-M   'P 1'
#
loop_
_entity.id
_entity.type
_entity.pdbx_description
1 polymer ?
#
loop_
_entity_poly.entity_id
_entity_poly.type
_entity_poly.pdbx_seq_one_letter_code
_entity_poly.pdbx_strand_id
1 'polypeptide(L)'
;VKARSAAREVIATYSVDDIFIELIIQLPSNYPLGSITVESGKRVGVAGQQWRNWMLQLSTYLTHQNGSIMEGLSLWKNNVDK
;
A
#
# COMPACT_ATOMS: atom_id res chain seq x y z
N VAL A 1 4.47 -7.70 -6.39
CA VAL A 1 3.33 -7.90 -5.46
C VAL A 1 3.23 -9.37 -5.13
N LYS A 2 3.03 -9.74 -3.86
CA LYS A 2 2.88 -11.12 -3.38
C LYS A 2 1.73 -11.19 -2.39
N ALA A 3 0.89 -12.22 -2.48
CA ALA A 3 -0.20 -12.45 -1.51
C ALA A 3 0.22 -13.49 -0.47
N ARG A 4 -0.09 -13.23 0.81
CA ARG A 4 0.01 -14.17 1.92
C ARG A 4 -1.40 -14.52 2.37
N SER A 5 -2.05 -15.44 1.68
CA SER A 5 -3.48 -15.75 1.90
C SER A 5 -3.79 -16.20 3.33
N ALA A 6 -2.90 -16.99 3.94
CA ALA A 6 -3.06 -17.45 5.33
C ALA A 6 -3.06 -16.30 6.36
N ALA A 7 -2.30 -15.23 6.08
CA ALA A 7 -2.24 -14.02 6.90
C ALA A 7 -3.22 -12.92 6.45
N ARG A 8 -3.90 -13.11 5.30
CA ARG A 8 -4.80 -12.14 4.66
C ARG A 8 -4.09 -10.84 4.28
N GLU A 9 -2.86 -10.96 3.79
CA GLU A 9 -2.04 -9.80 3.46
C GLU A 9 -1.62 -9.80 1.99
N VAL A 10 -1.42 -8.59 1.46
CA VAL A 10 -0.77 -8.34 0.18
C VAL A 10 0.49 -7.50 0.45
N ILE A 11 1.62 -8.02 0.01
CA ILE A 11 2.92 -7.38 0.11
C ILE A 11 3.28 -6.79 -1.25
N ALA A 12 3.48 -5.48 -1.29
CA ALA A 12 3.97 -4.79 -2.48
C ALA A 12 5.35 -4.19 -2.19
N THR A 13 6.31 -4.49 -3.05
CA THR A 13 7.67 -3.97 -2.96
C THR A 13 7.93 -3.13 -4.19
N TYR A 14 8.51 -1.96 -3.98
CA TYR A 14 8.94 -1.02 -5.00
C TYR A 14 10.42 -0.68 -4.76
N SER A 15 11.21 -0.71 -5.82
CA SER A 15 12.64 -0.38 -5.76
C SER A 15 13.08 0.27 -7.06
N VAL A 16 13.64 1.47 -6.96
CA VAL A 16 14.25 2.23 -8.07
C VAL A 16 15.40 3.05 -7.48
N ASP A 17 16.58 2.97 -8.10
CA ASP A 17 17.81 3.63 -7.64
C ASP A 17 18.07 3.38 -6.13
N ASP A 18 18.18 4.44 -5.33
CA ASP A 18 18.39 4.38 -3.87
C ASP A 18 17.10 4.29 -3.05
N ILE A 19 15.95 4.14 -3.71
CA ILE A 19 14.64 4.05 -3.07
C ILE A 19 14.23 2.59 -2.92
N PHE A 20 13.83 2.21 -1.71
CA PHE A 20 13.19 0.92 -1.44
C PHE A 20 11.96 1.14 -0.56
N ILE A 21 10.83 0.59 -0.97
CA ILE A 21 9.57 0.68 -0.23
C ILE A 21 8.89 -0.68 -0.20
N GLU A 22 8.46 -1.08 0.97
CA GLU A 22 7.59 -2.21 1.19
C GLU A 22 6.28 -1.75 1.85
N LEU A 23 5.17 -2.14 1.23
CA LEU A 23 3.82 -1.94 1.70
C LEU A 23 3.22 -3.27 2.13
N ILE A 24 2.54 -3.25 3.26
CA ILE A 24 1.79 -4.39 3.79
C ILE A 24 0.33 -3.96 3.83
N ILE A 25 -0.50 -4.56 2.98
CA ILE A 25 -1.94 -4.31 2.94
C ILE A 25 -2.63 -5.50 3.61
N GLN A 26 -3.32 -5.27 4.71
CA GLN A 26 -3.95 -6.33 5.48
C GLN A 26 -5.47 -6.24 5.40
N LEU A 27 -6.10 -7.37 5.06
CA LEU A 27 -7.55 -7.48 4.99
C LEU A 27 -8.08 -7.98 6.33
N PRO A 28 -9.06 -7.28 6.94
CA PRO A 28 -9.64 -7.66 8.22
C PRO A 28 -10.45 -8.93 8.08
N SER A 29 -10.68 -9.65 9.20
CA SER A 29 -11.31 -10.98 9.22
C SER A 29 -12.69 -11.03 8.54
N ASN A 30 -13.42 -9.92 8.63
CA ASN A 30 -14.78 -9.69 8.15
C ASN A 30 -14.85 -8.84 6.87
N TYR A 31 -13.77 -8.72 6.10
CA TYR A 31 -13.79 -8.03 4.81
C TYR A 31 -14.96 -8.52 3.92
N PRO A 32 -15.78 -7.63 3.31
CA PRO A 32 -15.55 -6.18 3.12
C PRO A 32 -16.11 -5.26 4.23
N LEU A 33 -16.62 -5.79 5.35
CA LEU A 33 -17.22 -4.96 6.41
C LEU A 33 -16.19 -4.21 7.25
N GLY A 34 -15.04 -4.83 7.51
CA GLY A 34 -13.92 -4.17 8.17
C GLY A 34 -13.08 -3.35 7.20
N SER A 35 -12.41 -2.34 7.71
CA SER A 35 -11.46 -1.51 6.95
C SER A 35 -10.15 -2.26 6.66
N ILE A 36 -9.64 -2.09 5.44
CA ILE A 36 -8.28 -2.49 5.07
C ILE A 36 -7.28 -1.61 5.83
N THR A 37 -6.20 -2.19 6.36
CA THR A 37 -5.06 -1.43 6.90
C THR A 37 -3.90 -1.46 5.93
N VAL A 38 -3.14 -0.36 5.88
CA VAL A 38 -1.93 -0.24 5.07
C VAL A 38 -0.79 0.15 6.00
N GLU A 39 0.25 -0.66 6.02
CA GLU A 39 1.41 -0.48 6.89
C GLU A 39 2.70 -0.36 6.08
N SER A 40 3.71 0.29 6.70
CA SER A 40 5.07 0.35 6.16
C SER A 40 5.84 -0.88 6.61
N GLY A 41 6.36 -1.65 5.66
CA GLY A 41 7.43 -2.60 5.92
C GLY A 41 8.78 -1.87 5.94
N LYS A 42 9.76 -2.39 5.20
CA LYS A 42 11.05 -1.69 5.00
C LYS A 42 10.89 -0.46 4.09
N ARG A 43 11.45 0.69 4.52
CA ARG A 43 11.45 1.97 3.78
C ARG A 43 12.83 2.63 3.81
N VAL A 44 13.37 2.95 2.64
CA VAL A 44 14.69 3.61 2.44
C VAL A 44 14.55 4.67 1.35
N GLY A 45 15.21 5.83 1.52
CA GLY A 45 15.27 6.86 0.48
C GLY A 45 14.01 7.74 0.35
N VAL A 46 13.06 7.68 1.30
CA VAL A 46 11.79 8.43 1.24
C VAL A 46 11.64 9.40 2.41
N ALA A 47 11.37 10.67 2.12
CA ALA A 47 11.10 11.68 3.13
C ALA A 47 9.79 11.42 3.89
N GLY A 48 9.78 11.67 5.21
CA GLY A 48 8.64 11.35 6.07
C GLY A 48 7.32 12.04 5.67
N GLN A 49 7.36 13.27 5.16
CA GLN A 49 6.17 13.97 4.70
C GLN A 49 5.57 13.34 3.43
N GLN A 50 6.42 13.06 2.45
CA GLN A 50 6.03 12.43 1.18
C GLN A 50 5.40 11.05 1.44
N TRP A 51 6.02 10.27 2.32
CA TRP A 51 5.47 8.99 2.79
C TRP A 51 4.08 9.12 3.39
N ARG A 52 3.87 10.06 4.33
CA ARG A 52 2.56 10.27 4.97
C ARG A 52 1.48 10.61 3.94
N ASN A 53 1.81 11.44 2.95
CA ASN A 53 0.89 11.82 1.89
C ASN A 53 0.51 10.60 1.01
N TRP A 54 1.49 9.80 0.59
CA TRP A 54 1.23 8.60 -0.21
C TRP A 54 0.41 7.54 0.54
N MET A 55 0.72 7.32 1.82
CA MET A 55 -0.05 6.40 2.67
C MET A 55 -1.48 6.86 2.86
N LEU A 56 -1.70 8.15 3.11
CA LEU A 56 -3.04 8.70 3.24
C LEU A 56 -3.86 8.51 1.96
N GLN A 57 -3.27 8.78 0.79
CA GLN A 57 -3.94 8.60 -0.49
C GLN A 57 -4.29 7.14 -0.77
N LEU A 58 -3.36 6.22 -0.55
CA LEU A 58 -3.58 4.79 -0.74
C LEU A 58 -4.66 4.25 0.21
N SER A 59 -4.57 4.57 1.51
CA SER A 59 -5.58 4.14 2.50
C SER A 59 -6.96 4.72 2.20
N THR A 60 -7.03 5.98 1.75
CA THR A 60 -8.30 6.61 1.35
C THR A 60 -8.92 5.89 0.15
N TYR A 61 -8.12 5.58 -0.88
CA TYR A 61 -8.58 4.84 -2.05
C TYR A 61 -9.12 3.46 -1.66
N LEU A 62 -8.34 2.67 -0.92
CA LEU A 62 -8.72 1.30 -0.54
C LEU A 62 -9.95 1.24 0.39
N THR A 63 -10.22 2.31 1.15
CA THR A 63 -11.36 2.36 2.07
C THR A 63 -12.64 2.84 1.40
N HIS A 64 -12.55 3.83 0.51
CA HIS A 64 -13.73 4.56 0.01
C HIS A 64 -14.03 4.32 -1.46
N GLN A 65 -13.04 3.91 -2.25
CA GLN A 65 -13.25 3.55 -3.64
C GLN A 65 -13.36 2.03 -3.70
N ASN A 66 -14.47 1.53 -4.22
CA ASN A 66 -14.71 0.09 -4.47
C ASN A 66 -13.80 -0.47 -5.58
N GLY A 67 -12.56 0.04 -5.70
CA GLY A 67 -11.54 -0.40 -6.63
C GLY A 67 -10.73 -1.57 -6.08
N SER A 68 -10.00 -2.22 -6.96
CA SER A 68 -9.12 -3.32 -6.59
C SER A 68 -7.85 -2.83 -5.88
N ILE A 69 -7.26 -3.70 -5.05
CA ILE A 69 -5.94 -3.45 -4.45
C ILE A 69 -4.88 -3.14 -5.52
N MET A 70 -4.96 -3.78 -6.69
CA MET A 70 -4.02 -3.59 -7.79
C MET A 70 -4.13 -2.21 -8.44
N GLU A 71 -5.34 -1.67 -8.59
CA GLU A 71 -5.53 -0.29 -9.06
C GLU A 71 -4.99 0.72 -8.05
N GLY A 72 -5.27 0.51 -6.75
CA GLY A 72 -4.71 1.34 -5.68
C GLY A 72 -3.19 1.36 -5.68
N LEU A 73 -2.56 0.19 -5.83
CA LEU A 73 -1.10 0.07 -5.95
C LEU A 73 -0.55 0.72 -7.23
N SER A 74 -1.30 0.68 -8.34
CA SER A 74 -0.90 1.33 -9.59
C SER A 74 -0.93 2.85 -9.47
N LEU A 75 -1.98 3.41 -8.85
CA LEU A 75 -2.06 4.84 -8.54
C LEU A 75 -0.95 5.27 -7.58
N TRP A 76 -0.70 4.46 -6.54
CA TRP A 76 0.40 4.70 -5.61
C TRP A 76 1.76 4.72 -6.33
N LYS A 77 2.04 3.74 -7.20
CA LYS A 77 3.28 3.69 -8.00
C LYS A 77 3.44 4.95 -8.85
N ASN A 78 2.38 5.37 -9.56
CA ASN A 78 2.41 6.58 -10.38
C ASN A 78 2.71 7.86 -9.58
N ASN A 79 2.40 7.89 -8.27
CA ASN A 79 2.74 9.00 -7.40
C ASN A 79 4.16 8.93 -6.84
N VAL A 80 4.76 7.74 -6.78
CA VAL A 80 6.15 7.53 -6.40
C VAL A 80 7.11 7.79 -7.56
N ASP A 81 6.68 7.47 -8.79
CA ASP A 81 7.45 7.72 -10.01
C ASP A 81 7.52 9.21 -10.39
N LYS A 82 6.68 10.06 -9.81
CA LYS A 82 6.63 11.52 -10.03
C LYS A 82 7.61 12.26 -9.11
#